data_AF-A0A8T3LX64-F1
#
_entry.id   AF-A0A8T3LX64-F1
#
_cell.length_a   1.000
_cell.length_b   1.000
_cell.length_c   1.000
_cell.angle_alpha   90.00
_cell.angle_beta   90.00
_cell.angle_gamma   90.00
#
_symmetry.space_group_name_H-M   'P 1'
#
loop_
_entity.id
_entity.type
_entity.pdbx_description
1 polymer ?
#
loop_
_entity_poly.entity_id
_entity_poly.type
_entity_poly.pdbx_seq_one_letter_code
_entity_poly.pdbx_strand_id
1 'polypeptide(L)'
;MSSRIDELDAIVRQFDLNQHPFYVEWRAGSLPIERLAAYADEWAPFISVVDQGWDRIGYPAYAAEEREHDALWSRFRAGLGASGQMQRPQSKTLLAVGEHAFASVPESLGALYSFEIQQPVTASSKLAGLREHYAATLDADAQQYFVEHALETDEPAMLAARIDGLSDAEFARARTACAVFSAAAWGALDGVYYTD
;
A
#
# COMPACT_ATOMS: atom_id res chain seq x y z
N MET A 1 -17.14 -1.85 -24.67
CA MET A 1 -16.62 -0.69 -23.91
C MET A 1 -15.92 -1.26 -22.70
N SER A 2 -14.73 -0.76 -22.36
CA SER A 2 -14.04 -1.15 -21.13
C SER A 2 -14.92 -0.78 -19.93
N SER A 3 -15.02 -1.62 -18.91
CA SER A 3 -15.64 -1.20 -17.65
C SER A 3 -14.76 -0.17 -16.95
N ARG A 4 -15.32 0.56 -15.99
CA ARG A 4 -14.56 1.50 -15.16
C ARG A 4 -13.44 0.81 -14.40
N ILE A 5 -13.69 -0.41 -13.94
CA ILE A 5 -12.73 -1.25 -13.24
C ILE A 5 -11.60 -1.68 -14.19
N ASP A 6 -11.93 -2.10 -15.41
CA ASP A 6 -10.90 -2.44 -16.42
C ASP A 6 -9.96 -1.25 -16.70
N GLU A 7 -10.46 -0.01 -16.67
CA GLU A 7 -9.64 1.19 -16.81
C GLU A 7 -8.70 1.41 -15.61
N LEU A 8 -9.17 1.19 -14.39
CA LEU A 8 -8.33 1.29 -13.19
C LEU A 8 -7.31 0.16 -13.11
N ASP A 9 -7.70 -1.08 -13.43
CA ASP A 9 -6.81 -2.22 -13.52
C ASP A 9 -5.68 -2.00 -14.53
N ALA A 10 -5.99 -1.35 -15.67
CA ALA A 10 -4.98 -1.00 -16.66
C ALA A 10 -3.96 0.03 -16.14
N ILE A 11 -4.38 0.92 -15.23
CA ILE A 11 -3.49 1.87 -14.56
C ILE A 11 -2.64 1.14 -13.52
N VAL A 12 -3.27 0.37 -12.63
CA VAL A 12 -2.57 -0.38 -11.57
C VAL A 12 -1.53 -1.32 -12.16
N ARG A 13 -1.84 -2.01 -13.26
CA ARG A 13 -0.90 -2.92 -13.95
C ARG A 13 0.35 -2.21 -14.47
N GLN A 14 0.28 -0.92 -14.82
CA GLN A 14 1.45 -0.15 -15.24
C GLN A 14 2.40 0.14 -14.07
N PHE A 15 1.88 0.11 -12.85
CA PHE A 15 2.59 0.37 -11.60
C PHE A 15 2.43 -0.80 -10.62
N ASP A 16 2.41 -2.04 -11.13
CA ASP A 16 2.32 -3.24 -10.29
C ASP A 16 3.53 -3.31 -9.36
N LEU A 17 3.31 -3.02 -8.09
CA LEU A 17 4.38 -2.94 -7.10
C LEU A 17 5.14 -4.27 -7.00
N ASN A 18 4.49 -5.41 -7.30
CA ASN A 18 5.13 -6.73 -7.31
C ASN A 18 6.19 -6.89 -8.39
N GLN A 19 6.15 -6.08 -9.46
CA GLN A 19 7.20 -6.06 -10.49
C GLN A 19 8.33 -5.06 -10.17
N HIS A 20 8.18 -4.24 -9.14
CA HIS A 20 9.22 -3.30 -8.75
C HIS A 20 10.49 -4.06 -8.30
N PRO A 21 11.71 -3.66 -8.74
CA PRO A 21 12.97 -4.34 -8.38
C PRO A 21 13.15 -4.56 -6.87
N PHE A 22 12.75 -3.58 -6.06
CA PHE A 22 12.69 -3.69 -4.60
C PHE A 22 11.96 -4.96 -4.10
N TYR A 23 10.74 -5.24 -4.60
CA TYR A 23 10.00 -6.44 -4.20
C TYR A 23 10.52 -7.70 -4.90
N VAL A 24 11.11 -7.60 -6.09
CA VAL A 24 11.80 -8.74 -6.73
C VAL A 24 12.95 -9.22 -5.85
N GLU A 25 13.80 -8.31 -5.36
CA GLU A 25 14.93 -8.65 -4.49
C GLU A 25 14.52 -9.06 -3.08
N TRP A 26 13.47 -8.45 -2.52
CA TRP A 26 12.87 -8.90 -1.26
C TRP A 26 12.51 -10.39 -1.34
N ARG A 27 11.77 -10.78 -2.39
CA ARG A 27 11.33 -12.17 -2.58
C ARG A 27 12.49 -13.12 -2.84
N ALA A 28 13.57 -12.65 -3.46
CA ALA A 28 14.76 -13.44 -3.70
C ALA A 28 15.70 -13.53 -2.48
N GLY A 29 15.41 -12.80 -1.40
CA GLY A 29 16.26 -12.73 -0.21
C GLY A 29 17.57 -11.98 -0.43
N SER A 30 17.71 -11.23 -1.52
CA SER A 30 18.94 -10.48 -1.84
C SER A 30 18.93 -9.06 -1.27
N LEU A 31 17.80 -8.61 -0.74
CA LEU A 31 17.66 -7.27 -0.15
C LEU A 31 18.24 -7.25 1.29
N PRO A 32 19.15 -6.32 1.64
CA PRO A 32 19.67 -6.23 3.00
C PRO A 32 18.59 -5.90 4.04
N ILE A 33 18.76 -6.36 5.28
CA ILE A 33 17.79 -6.12 6.37
C ILE A 33 17.66 -4.63 6.69
N GLU A 34 18.74 -3.85 6.56
CA GLU A 34 18.77 -2.41 6.76
C GLU A 34 17.88 -1.69 5.73
N ARG A 35 17.79 -2.26 4.52
CA ARG A 35 16.95 -1.74 3.45
C ARG A 35 15.46 -2.06 3.71
N LEU A 36 15.16 -3.22 4.32
CA LEU A 36 13.83 -3.54 4.84
C LEU A 36 13.42 -2.61 5.99
N ALA A 37 14.35 -2.31 6.91
CA ALA A 37 14.14 -1.36 8.00
C ALA A 37 13.83 0.05 7.46
N ALA A 38 14.63 0.53 6.49
CA ALA A 38 14.39 1.82 5.85
C ALA A 38 13.03 1.88 5.12
N TYR A 39 12.65 0.81 4.41
CA TYR A 39 11.32 0.69 3.82
C TYR A 39 10.20 0.85 4.85
N ALA A 40 10.33 0.13 5.98
CA ALA A 40 9.34 0.14 7.03
C ALA A 40 9.19 1.53 7.67
N ASP A 41 10.29 2.27 7.87
CA ASP A 41 10.30 3.64 8.37
C ASP A 41 9.71 4.65 7.38
N GLU A 42 10.02 4.51 6.09
CA GLU A 42 9.57 5.42 5.03
C GLU A 42 8.07 5.28 4.75
N TRP A 43 7.52 4.07 4.84
CA TRP A 43 6.10 3.80 4.58
C TRP A 43 5.19 4.04 5.80
N ALA A 44 5.73 4.01 7.03
CA ALA A 44 4.91 4.07 8.25
C ALA A 44 3.94 5.26 8.29
N PRO A 45 4.35 6.51 7.96
CA PRO A 45 3.41 7.62 7.98
C PRO A 45 2.27 7.48 6.97
N PHE A 46 2.52 6.88 5.79
CA PHE A 46 1.44 6.63 4.84
C PHE A 46 0.47 5.55 5.37
N ILE A 47 0.99 4.45 5.91
CA ILE A 47 0.15 3.40 6.53
C ILE A 47 -0.75 4.00 7.62
N SER A 48 -0.23 4.93 8.44
CA SER A 48 -0.98 5.58 9.52
C SER A 48 -2.14 6.49 9.08
N VAL A 49 -2.33 6.71 7.77
CA VAL A 49 -3.40 7.59 7.25
C VAL A 49 -4.37 6.88 6.28
N VAL A 50 -4.19 5.58 6.01
CA VAL A 50 -5.09 4.82 5.11
C VAL A 50 -6.51 4.77 5.66
N ASP A 51 -6.66 4.69 6.99
CA ASP A 51 -7.94 4.73 7.70
C ASP A 51 -8.79 5.97 7.33
N GLN A 52 -8.15 7.11 7.07
CA GLN A 52 -8.84 8.34 6.68
C GLN A 52 -9.54 8.20 5.33
N GLY A 53 -8.97 7.42 4.41
CA GLY A 53 -9.59 7.08 3.13
C GLY A 53 -10.89 6.31 3.36
N TRP A 54 -10.85 5.29 4.22
CA TRP A 54 -11.97 4.45 4.57
C TRP A 54 -13.08 5.20 5.32
N ASP A 55 -12.72 6.04 6.28
CA ASP A 55 -13.65 6.95 6.96
C ASP A 55 -14.31 7.91 5.96
N ARG A 56 -13.53 8.44 5.00
CA ARG A 56 -14.04 9.36 3.96
C ARG A 56 -15.13 8.72 3.10
N ILE A 57 -14.97 7.45 2.72
CA ILE A 57 -15.93 6.75 1.86
C ILE A 57 -17.08 6.10 2.65
N GLY A 58 -17.08 6.23 3.98
CA GLY A 58 -18.17 5.83 4.86
C GLY A 58 -18.12 4.37 5.32
N TYR A 59 -16.92 3.80 5.48
CA TYR A 59 -16.72 2.44 6.01
C TYR A 59 -15.88 2.45 7.29
N PRO A 60 -16.49 2.78 8.45
CA PRO A 60 -15.76 2.88 9.70
C PRO A 60 -15.21 1.55 10.22
N ALA A 61 -15.70 0.41 9.72
CA ALA A 61 -15.17 -0.91 10.06
C ALA A 61 -13.78 -1.12 9.44
N TYR A 62 -13.65 -0.96 8.11
CA TYR A 62 -12.36 -0.99 7.43
C TYR A 62 -11.41 0.11 7.96
N ALA A 63 -11.94 1.29 8.29
CA ALA A 63 -11.11 2.32 8.93
C ALA A 63 -10.58 1.89 10.33
N ALA A 64 -11.34 1.12 11.09
CA ALA A 64 -10.88 0.57 12.37
C ALA A 64 -9.81 -0.52 12.14
N GLU A 65 -10.01 -1.36 11.15
CA GLU A 65 -9.05 -2.39 10.71
C GLU A 65 -7.72 -1.77 10.28
N GLU A 66 -7.73 -0.71 9.47
CA GLU A 66 -6.51 0.02 9.09
C GLU A 66 -5.76 0.64 10.28
N ARG A 67 -6.47 1.05 11.34
CA ARG A 67 -5.83 1.51 12.59
C ARG A 67 -5.18 0.35 13.34
N GLU A 68 -5.72 -0.86 13.25
CA GLU A 68 -5.06 -2.07 13.75
C GLU A 68 -3.85 -2.43 12.88
N HIS A 69 -3.94 -2.24 11.56
CA HIS A 69 -2.84 -2.43 10.62
C HIS A 69 -1.65 -1.50 10.88
N ASP A 70 -1.86 -0.24 11.25
CA ASP A 70 -0.78 0.65 11.70
C ASP A 70 -0.05 0.10 12.94
N ALA A 71 -0.79 -0.48 13.89
CA ALA A 71 -0.20 -1.13 15.06
C ALA A 71 0.60 -2.40 14.66
N LEU A 72 0.13 -3.17 13.66
CA LEU A 72 0.89 -4.31 13.12
C LEU A 72 2.14 -3.85 12.35
N TRP A 73 2.05 -2.77 11.59
CA TRP A 73 3.20 -2.18 10.90
C TRP A 73 4.27 -1.71 11.88
N SER A 74 3.85 -1.14 13.01
CA SER A 74 4.74 -0.77 14.11
C SER A 74 5.50 -1.98 14.70
N ARG A 75 4.86 -3.16 14.79
CA ARG A 75 5.53 -4.40 15.20
C ARG A 75 6.51 -4.90 14.15
N PHE A 76 6.16 -4.83 12.87
CA PHE A 76 7.07 -5.14 11.78
C PHE A 76 8.34 -4.27 11.82
N ARG A 77 8.17 -2.95 12.01
CA ARG A 77 9.29 -2.01 12.22
C ARG A 77 10.15 -2.39 13.42
N ALA A 78 9.54 -2.69 14.56
CA ALA A 78 10.26 -3.10 15.76
C ALA A 78 11.06 -4.39 15.55
N GLY A 79 10.48 -5.39 14.87
CA GLY A 79 11.17 -6.64 14.53
C GLY A 79 12.38 -6.44 13.61
N LEU A 80 12.35 -5.42 12.74
CA LEU A 80 13.47 -5.02 11.90
C LEU A 80 14.54 -4.19 12.63
N GLY A 81 14.29 -3.80 13.89
CA GLY A 81 15.12 -2.81 14.59
C GLY A 81 15.00 -1.39 14.00
N ALA A 82 13.96 -1.13 13.20
CA ALA A 82 13.72 0.17 12.57
C ALA A 82 13.28 1.20 13.62
N SER A 83 13.86 2.39 13.57
CA SER A 83 13.60 3.48 14.54
C SER A 83 13.69 4.87 13.91
N GLY A 84 13.87 4.93 12.59
CA GLY A 84 13.93 6.17 11.83
C GLY A 84 12.56 6.79 11.60
N GLN A 85 12.58 7.87 10.83
CA GLN A 85 11.39 8.58 10.39
C GLN A 85 11.51 8.79 8.88
N MET A 86 10.37 8.92 8.19
CA MET A 86 10.32 9.25 6.77
C MET A 86 11.20 10.46 6.42
N GLN A 87 12.21 10.26 5.59
CA GLN A 87 13.10 11.31 5.10
C GLN A 87 12.96 11.53 3.61
N ARG A 88 12.68 10.48 2.83
CA ARG A 88 12.83 10.52 1.37
C ARG A 88 11.73 11.36 0.72
N PRO A 89 12.07 12.25 -0.25
CA PRO A 89 11.09 13.07 -0.95
C PRO A 89 9.96 12.26 -1.59
N GLN A 90 10.28 11.10 -2.15
CA GLN A 90 9.31 10.22 -2.82
C GLN A 90 8.28 9.67 -1.83
N SER A 91 8.70 9.23 -0.64
CA SER A 91 7.79 8.80 0.43
C SER A 91 6.91 9.95 0.92
N LYS A 92 7.48 11.16 1.04
CA LYS A 92 6.72 12.39 1.36
C LYS A 92 5.70 12.72 0.28
N THR A 93 6.02 12.48 -0.99
CA THR A 93 5.07 12.62 -2.10
C THR A 93 3.94 11.60 -1.99
N LEU A 94 4.23 10.33 -1.70
CA LEU A 94 3.20 9.31 -1.46
C LEU A 94 2.25 9.73 -0.34
N LEU A 95 2.79 10.15 0.81
CA LEU A 95 1.99 10.63 1.94
C LEU A 95 1.09 11.80 1.54
N ALA A 96 1.67 12.84 0.94
CA ALA A 96 0.92 14.04 0.54
C ALA A 96 -0.17 13.73 -0.50
N VAL A 97 0.10 12.81 -1.44
CA VAL A 97 -0.88 12.34 -2.42
C VAL A 97 -2.01 11.59 -1.74
N GLY A 98 -1.71 10.69 -0.79
CA GLY A 98 -2.70 9.96 0.00
C GLY A 98 -3.59 10.90 0.81
N GLU A 99 -3.01 11.76 1.63
CA GLU A 99 -3.74 12.75 2.45
C GLU A 99 -4.62 13.67 1.60
N HIS A 100 -4.11 14.11 0.44
CA HIS A 100 -4.90 14.92 -0.48
C HIS A 100 -6.08 14.15 -1.07
N ALA A 101 -5.87 12.91 -1.51
CA ALA A 101 -6.94 12.07 -2.05
C ALA A 101 -8.02 11.79 -0.98
N PHE A 102 -7.60 11.52 0.26
CA PHE A 102 -8.49 11.18 1.38
C PHE A 102 -9.37 12.34 1.87
N ALA A 103 -9.18 13.54 1.32
CA ALA A 103 -10.06 14.70 1.56
C ALA A 103 -11.41 14.62 0.81
N SER A 104 -11.60 13.70 -0.14
CA SER A 104 -12.84 13.62 -0.93
C SER A 104 -13.19 12.21 -1.41
N VAL A 105 -14.49 11.91 -1.50
CA VAL A 105 -14.99 10.56 -1.80
C VAL A 105 -14.47 9.97 -3.12
N PRO A 106 -14.54 10.67 -4.28
CA PRO A 106 -14.10 10.05 -5.55
C PRO A 106 -12.60 9.74 -5.56
N GLU A 107 -11.78 10.69 -5.09
CA GLU A 107 -10.33 10.53 -5.02
C GLU A 107 -9.91 9.47 -4.01
N SER A 108 -10.56 9.39 -2.84
CA SER A 108 -10.37 8.28 -1.89
C SER A 108 -10.61 6.93 -2.55
N LEU A 109 -11.72 6.76 -3.28
CA LEU A 109 -12.03 5.50 -3.96
C LEU A 109 -10.95 5.12 -4.97
N GLY A 110 -10.46 6.08 -5.75
CA GLY A 110 -9.39 5.86 -6.72
C GLY A 110 -8.05 5.48 -6.07
N ALA A 111 -7.65 6.21 -5.05
CA ALA A 111 -6.40 5.97 -4.33
C ALA A 111 -6.43 4.62 -3.58
N LEU A 112 -7.47 4.39 -2.78
CA LEU A 112 -7.66 3.12 -2.05
C LEU A 112 -7.70 1.95 -3.02
N TYR A 113 -8.50 2.02 -4.10
CA TYR A 113 -8.59 0.92 -5.05
C TYR A 113 -7.22 0.54 -5.62
N SER A 114 -6.41 1.54 -5.98
CA SER A 114 -5.07 1.29 -6.51
C SER A 114 -4.09 0.66 -5.52
N PHE A 115 -4.29 0.89 -4.23
CA PHE A 115 -3.50 0.31 -3.15
C PHE A 115 -4.02 -1.10 -2.79
N GLU A 116 -5.29 -1.20 -2.39
CA GLU A 116 -5.87 -2.43 -1.82
C GLU A 116 -5.95 -3.59 -2.81
N ILE A 117 -6.17 -3.33 -4.10
CA ILE A 117 -6.21 -4.41 -5.11
C ILE A 117 -4.88 -5.17 -5.20
N GLN A 118 -3.76 -4.55 -4.81
CA GLN A 118 -2.44 -5.14 -4.85
C GLN A 118 -2.06 -5.83 -3.54
N GLN A 119 -2.70 -5.51 -2.42
CA GLN A 119 -2.28 -5.93 -1.09
C GLN A 119 -2.26 -7.46 -0.91
N PRO A 120 -3.26 -8.25 -1.37
CA PRO A 120 -3.27 -9.70 -1.09
C PRO A 120 -2.10 -10.44 -1.71
N VAL A 121 -1.80 -10.13 -2.97
CA VAL A 121 -0.67 -10.72 -3.70
C VAL A 121 0.65 -10.21 -3.13
N THR A 122 0.74 -8.90 -2.85
CA THR A 122 1.96 -8.27 -2.32
C THR A 122 2.30 -8.80 -0.92
N ALA A 123 1.32 -8.88 -0.03
CA ALA A 123 1.47 -9.38 1.34
C ALA A 123 1.83 -10.86 1.35
N SER A 124 1.11 -11.70 0.61
CA SER A 124 1.43 -13.12 0.45
C SER A 124 2.88 -13.32 0.00
N SER A 125 3.31 -12.53 -0.98
CA SER A 125 4.63 -12.68 -1.56
C SER A 125 5.75 -12.15 -0.66
N LYS A 126 5.53 -11.05 0.05
CA LYS A 126 6.46 -10.53 1.06
C LYS A 126 6.59 -11.50 2.22
N LEU A 127 5.47 -12.05 2.72
CA LEU A 127 5.44 -13.02 3.81
C LEU A 127 6.24 -14.28 3.47
N ALA A 128 6.10 -14.78 2.24
CA ALA A 128 6.91 -15.90 1.75
C ALA A 128 8.41 -15.58 1.81
N GLY A 129 8.82 -14.43 1.27
CA GLY A 129 10.22 -13.98 1.33
C GLY A 129 10.74 -13.80 2.76
N LEU A 130 9.94 -13.21 3.65
CA LEU A 130 10.27 -13.05 5.07
C LEU A 130 10.54 -14.40 5.74
N ARG A 131 9.67 -15.37 5.53
CA ARG A 131 9.78 -16.72 6.12
C ARG A 131 10.93 -17.53 5.53
N GLU A 132 11.22 -17.36 4.25
CA GLU A 132 12.28 -18.12 3.58
C GLU A 132 13.68 -17.56 3.86
N HIS A 133 13.82 -16.23 3.84
CA HIS A 133 15.15 -15.59 3.82
C HIS A 133 15.49 -14.80 5.08
N TYR A 134 14.49 -14.39 5.88
CA TYR A 134 14.68 -13.48 7.02
C TYR A 134 14.18 -14.06 8.36
N ALA A 135 13.83 -15.34 8.42
CA ALA A 135 13.25 -15.98 9.61
C ALA A 135 14.18 -16.03 10.84
N ALA A 136 15.49 -15.85 10.65
CA ALA A 136 16.44 -15.72 11.77
C ALA A 136 16.37 -14.34 12.45
N THR A 137 15.78 -13.34 11.79
CA THR A 137 15.68 -11.96 12.26
C THR A 137 14.27 -11.59 12.68
N LEU A 138 13.26 -12.05 11.94
CA LEU A 138 11.86 -11.67 12.14
C LEU A 138 11.04 -12.84 12.68
N ASP A 139 10.45 -12.64 13.85
CA ASP A 139 9.52 -13.59 14.45
C ASP A 139 8.11 -13.52 13.83
N ALA A 140 7.19 -14.33 14.35
CA ALA A 140 5.83 -14.41 13.84
C ALA A 140 5.01 -13.13 14.11
N ASP A 141 5.27 -12.41 15.21
CA ASP A 141 4.53 -11.18 15.54
C ASP A 141 4.89 -10.05 14.58
N ALA A 142 6.17 -9.92 14.24
CA ALA A 142 6.64 -8.96 13.23
C ALA A 142 6.11 -9.26 11.81
N GLN A 143 5.61 -10.47 11.55
CA GLN A 143 5.05 -10.87 10.25
C GLN A 143 3.54 -10.65 10.15
N GLN A 144 2.85 -10.36 11.26
CA GLN A 144 1.39 -10.42 11.34
C GLN A 144 0.70 -9.46 10.35
N TYR A 145 1.25 -8.26 10.11
CA TYR A 145 0.71 -7.32 9.11
C TYR A 145 0.51 -8.00 7.74
N PHE A 146 1.50 -8.79 7.30
CA PHE A 146 1.43 -9.48 6.01
C PHE A 146 0.58 -10.74 6.04
N VAL A 147 0.30 -11.29 7.22
CA VAL A 147 -0.63 -12.44 7.37
C VAL A 147 -2.06 -11.97 7.15
N GLU A 148 -2.45 -10.87 7.78
CA GLU A 148 -3.82 -10.33 7.68
C GLU A 148 -4.13 -9.87 6.25
N HIS A 149 -3.27 -9.01 5.68
CA HIS A 149 -3.43 -8.53 4.30
C HIS A 149 -3.35 -9.63 3.23
N ALA A 150 -2.75 -10.79 3.52
CA ALA A 150 -2.74 -11.92 2.59
C ALA A 150 -4.11 -12.65 2.53
N LEU A 151 -4.96 -12.46 3.54
CA LEU A 151 -6.27 -13.10 3.69
C LEU A 151 -7.43 -12.15 3.35
N GLU A 152 -7.27 -10.87 3.63
CA GLU A 152 -8.22 -9.79 3.28
C GLU A 152 -8.33 -9.66 1.76
N THR A 153 -9.48 -10.02 1.19
CA THR A 153 -9.66 -10.05 -0.27
C THR A 153 -10.98 -9.44 -0.74
N ASP A 154 -11.80 -8.97 0.20
CA ASP A 154 -13.13 -8.41 -0.04
C ASP A 154 -13.09 -6.91 -0.33
N GLU A 155 -12.13 -6.17 0.24
CA GLU A 155 -11.98 -4.72 0.08
C GLU A 155 -11.96 -4.26 -1.39
N PRO A 156 -11.18 -4.87 -2.31
CA PRO A 156 -11.11 -4.37 -3.67
C PRO A 156 -12.43 -4.57 -4.43
N ALA A 157 -13.16 -5.65 -4.14
CA ALA A 157 -14.47 -5.91 -4.72
C ALA A 157 -15.51 -4.90 -4.22
N MET A 158 -15.45 -4.53 -2.94
CA MET A 158 -16.31 -3.49 -2.38
C MET A 158 -15.99 -2.12 -3.00
N LEU A 159 -14.72 -1.74 -3.08
CA LEU A 159 -14.28 -0.48 -3.71
C LEU A 159 -14.73 -0.43 -5.17
N ALA A 160 -14.60 -1.53 -5.91
CA ALA A 160 -15.05 -1.63 -7.30
C ALA A 160 -16.56 -1.36 -7.43
N ALA A 161 -17.39 -1.98 -6.58
CA ALA A 161 -18.84 -1.75 -6.58
C ALA A 161 -19.20 -0.28 -6.31
N ARG A 162 -18.45 0.40 -5.44
CA ARG A 162 -18.64 1.84 -5.18
C ARG A 162 -18.22 2.71 -6.37
N ILE A 163 -17.14 2.34 -7.05
CA ILE A 163 -16.62 3.06 -8.23
C ILE A 163 -17.56 2.96 -9.42
N ASP A 164 -18.19 1.80 -9.63
CA ASP A 164 -19.19 1.60 -10.68
C ASP A 164 -20.42 2.51 -10.49
N GLY A 165 -20.76 2.85 -9.25
CA GLY A 165 -21.87 3.74 -8.91
C GLY A 165 -21.60 5.23 -9.08
N LEU A 166 -20.36 5.66 -9.37
CA LEU A 166 -20.02 7.09 -9.50
C LEU A 166 -20.70 7.75 -10.72
N SER A 167 -20.90 9.06 -10.68
CA SER A 167 -21.14 9.81 -11.93
C SER A 167 -19.88 9.82 -12.81
N ASP A 168 -20.00 10.15 -14.10
CA ASP A 168 -18.84 10.22 -15.00
C ASP A 168 -17.81 11.27 -14.56
N ALA A 169 -18.28 12.38 -13.99
CA ALA A 169 -17.41 13.43 -13.45
C ALA A 169 -16.64 12.97 -12.21
N GLU A 170 -17.29 12.21 -11.32
CA GLU A 170 -16.63 11.62 -10.15
C GLU A 170 -15.67 10.50 -10.56
N PHE A 171 -16.05 9.65 -11.50
CA PHE A 171 -15.17 8.59 -12.00
C PHE A 171 -13.91 9.17 -12.65
N ALA A 172 -14.02 10.28 -13.40
CA ALA A 172 -12.83 10.96 -13.94
C ALA A 172 -11.85 11.40 -12.84
N ARG A 173 -12.35 11.84 -11.68
CA ARG A 173 -11.55 12.19 -10.50
C ARG A 173 -10.94 10.96 -9.84
N ALA A 174 -11.73 9.91 -9.62
CA ALA A 174 -11.25 8.63 -9.08
C ALA A 174 -10.14 8.01 -9.95
N ARG A 175 -10.33 7.98 -11.27
CA ARG A 175 -9.33 7.49 -12.23
C ARG A 175 -8.04 8.29 -12.18
N THR A 176 -8.14 9.61 -12.04
CA THR A 176 -6.96 10.47 -11.89
C THR A 176 -6.24 10.18 -10.57
N ALA A 177 -6.97 10.06 -9.46
CA ALA A 177 -6.38 9.72 -8.17
C ALA A 177 -5.71 8.34 -8.18
N CYS A 178 -6.33 7.34 -8.80
CA CYS A 178 -5.74 6.01 -9.00
C CYS A 178 -4.38 6.09 -9.71
N ALA A 179 -4.28 6.86 -10.80
CA ALA A 179 -3.03 7.03 -11.54
C ALA A 179 -1.95 7.78 -10.74
N VAL A 180 -2.32 8.88 -10.08
CA VAL A 180 -1.39 9.69 -9.30
C VAL A 180 -0.87 8.91 -8.09
N PHE A 181 -1.76 8.21 -7.38
CA PHE A 181 -1.40 7.37 -6.25
C PHE A 181 -0.51 6.19 -6.68
N SER A 182 -0.89 5.46 -7.74
CA SER A 182 -0.10 4.35 -8.30
C SER A 182 1.34 4.77 -8.61
N ALA A 183 1.50 5.91 -9.30
CA ALA A 183 2.81 6.44 -9.64
C ALA A 183 3.60 6.88 -8.39
N ALA A 184 2.93 7.47 -7.40
CA ALA A 184 3.57 7.89 -6.16
C ALA A 184 4.03 6.69 -5.31
N ALA A 185 3.24 5.62 -5.24
CA ALA A 185 3.60 4.40 -4.53
C ALA A 185 4.81 3.69 -5.19
N TRP A 186 4.83 3.64 -6.52
CA TRP A 186 6.00 3.19 -7.28
C TRP A 186 7.23 4.05 -6.97
N GLY A 187 7.08 5.38 -7.03
CA GLY A 187 8.16 6.32 -6.73
C GLY A 187 8.68 6.21 -5.30
N ALA A 188 7.83 5.89 -4.32
CA ALA A 188 8.25 5.63 -2.95
C ALA A 188 9.17 4.40 -2.87
N LEU A 189 8.89 3.35 -3.65
CA LEU A 189 9.81 2.20 -3.77
C LEU A 189 11.11 2.58 -4.48
N ASP A 190 11.07 3.39 -5.55
CA ASP A 190 12.27 3.93 -6.19
C ASP A 190 13.15 4.68 -5.18
N GLY A 191 12.52 5.50 -4.33
CA GLY A 191 13.18 6.24 -3.26
C GLY A 191 13.91 5.29 -2.32
N VAL A 192 13.22 4.29 -1.77
CA VAL A 192 13.86 3.34 -0.85
C VAL A 192 14.98 2.54 -1.53
N TYR A 193 14.77 2.12 -2.78
CA TYR A 193 15.65 1.18 -3.47
C TYR A 193 16.90 1.83 -4.08
N TYR A 194 16.75 2.96 -4.78
CA TYR A 194 17.84 3.59 -5.54
C TYR A 194 18.57 4.71 -4.80
N THR A 195 18.10 5.11 -3.61
CA THR A 195 18.77 6.16 -2.84
C THR A 195 19.33 5.61 -1.53
N ASP A 196 20.53 6.04 -1.17
CA ASP A 196 21.19 5.65 0.07
C ASP A 196 20.52 6.31 1.28
#